data_AF-A0A6J5DG85-F1
#
_entry.id   AF-A0A6J5DG85-F1
#
_cell.length_a   1.000
_cell.length_b   1.000
_cell.length_c   1.000
_cell.angle_alpha   90.00
_cell.angle_beta   90.00
_cell.angle_gamma   90.00
#
_symmetry.space_group_name_H-M   'P 1'
#
loop_
_entity.id
_entity.type
_entity.pdbx_description
1 polymer ?
#
loop_
_entity_poly.entity_id
_entity_poly.type
_entity_poly.pdbx_seq_one_letter_code
_entity_poly.pdbx_strand_id
1 'polypeptide(L)'
;MTTPEQRTRAVISTRDFLQTLATAKEISIPGLVQSVALGLLRHYPLDADMAVSASMLPSLWLQPDSKSQEAPRIAASTAYLRDAHNKRVSVHTRMRCAFESVYFCCCELAESQGQCIDGMKHPNSEVMQLGLSAMNASASDDHAVKLLATWNAEASPYLPSVPIEAACSLAERIHHIAASVLSQPRPNWVEP
;
A
#
# COMPACT_ATOMS: atom_id res chain seq x y z
N MET A 1 -14.95 -6.39 -4.20
CA MET A 1 -13.51 -6.14 -3.97
C MET A 1 -12.72 -6.74 -5.14
N THR A 2 -11.65 -6.11 -5.62
CA THR A 2 -10.78 -6.75 -6.63
C THR A 2 -9.78 -7.67 -5.93
N THR A 3 -9.68 -8.93 -6.37
CA THR A 3 -8.74 -9.89 -5.78
C THR A 3 -7.32 -9.67 -6.30
N PRO A 4 -6.27 -10.13 -5.59
CA PRO A 4 -4.90 -10.13 -6.13
C PRO A 4 -4.80 -10.81 -7.49
N GLU A 5 -5.55 -11.89 -7.68
CA GLU A 5 -5.67 -12.59 -8.97
C GLU A 5 -6.28 -11.69 -10.06
N GLN A 6 -7.35 -10.96 -9.75
CA GLN A 6 -7.99 -10.03 -10.70
C GLN A 6 -7.06 -8.89 -11.12
N ARG A 7 -6.26 -8.36 -10.19
CA ARG A 7 -5.24 -7.33 -10.51
C ARG A 7 -4.13 -7.90 -11.40
N THR A 8 -3.61 -9.08 -11.08
CA THR A 8 -2.60 -9.76 -11.89
C THR A 8 -3.11 -10.01 -13.31
N ARG A 9 -4.33 -10.53 -13.42
CA ARG A 9 -4.99 -10.74 -14.71
C ARG A 9 -5.14 -9.43 -15.48
N ALA A 10 -5.54 -8.34 -14.83
CA ALA A 10 -5.69 -7.04 -15.47
C ALA A 10 -4.37 -6.52 -16.05
N VAL A 11 -3.25 -6.67 -15.32
CA VAL A 11 -1.93 -6.28 -15.82
C VAL A 11 -1.53 -7.10 -17.05
N ILE A 12 -1.69 -8.43 -16.99
CA ILE A 12 -1.39 -9.33 -18.12
C ILE A 12 -2.25 -8.97 -19.34
N SER A 13 -3.57 -8.85 -19.15
CA SER A 13 -4.49 -8.50 -20.23
C SER A 13 -4.22 -7.09 -20.80
N THR A 14 -3.75 -6.15 -19.98
CA THR A 14 -3.33 -4.82 -20.45
C THR A 14 -2.10 -4.91 -21.33
N ARG A 15 -1.08 -5.67 -20.94
CA ARG A 15 0.11 -5.90 -21.75
C ARG A 15 -0.27 -6.53 -23.10
N ASP A 16 -1.07 -7.58 -23.09
CA ASP A 16 -1.46 -8.29 -24.32
C ASP A 16 -2.30 -7.38 -25.24
N PHE A 17 -3.16 -6.54 -24.67
CA PHE A 17 -3.90 -5.51 -25.40
C PHE A 17 -2.97 -4.47 -26.04
N LEU A 18 -1.99 -3.95 -25.29
CA LEU A 18 -1.00 -2.98 -25.81
C LEU A 18 -0.13 -3.58 -26.92
N GLN A 19 0.27 -4.86 -26.78
CA GLN A 19 1.00 -5.58 -27.84
C GLN A 19 0.16 -5.73 -29.11
N THR A 20 -1.14 -6.01 -28.95
CA THR A 20 -2.09 -6.07 -30.07
C THR A 20 -2.20 -4.72 -30.77
N LEU A 21 -2.32 -3.63 -30.02
CA LEU A 21 -2.36 -2.28 -30.59
C LEU A 21 -1.05 -1.90 -31.30
N ALA A 22 0.09 -2.27 -30.74
CA ALA A 22 1.40 -1.97 -31.32
C ALA A 22 1.70 -2.75 -32.62
N THR A 23 1.11 -3.93 -32.78
CA THR A 23 1.29 -4.79 -33.97
C THR A 23 0.22 -4.60 -35.03
N ALA A 24 -0.92 -4.00 -34.69
CA ALA A 24 -1.99 -3.71 -35.62
C ALA A 24 -1.56 -2.63 -36.64
N LYS A 25 -1.65 -2.94 -37.94
CA LYS A 25 -1.39 -1.98 -39.02
C LYS A 25 -2.48 -0.91 -39.13
N GLU A 26 -3.70 -1.20 -38.68
CA GLU A 26 -4.83 -0.28 -38.73
C GLU A 26 -5.81 -0.61 -37.59
N ILE A 27 -6.18 0.39 -36.79
CA ILE A 27 -7.10 0.23 -35.65
C ILE A 27 -8.50 0.63 -36.12
N SER A 28 -9.31 -0.36 -36.47
CA SER A 28 -10.55 -0.15 -37.24
C SER A 28 -11.76 0.31 -36.42
N ILE A 29 -11.73 0.25 -35.07
CA ILE A 29 -12.90 0.61 -34.23
C ILE A 29 -12.46 1.31 -32.93
N PRO A 30 -12.37 2.65 -32.91
CA PRO A 30 -12.00 3.42 -31.72
C PRO A 30 -12.87 3.12 -30.48
N GLY A 31 -14.17 2.86 -30.66
CA GLY A 31 -15.10 2.55 -29.57
C GLY A 31 -14.84 1.20 -28.88
N LEU A 32 -14.29 0.22 -29.62
CA LEU A 32 -13.91 -1.08 -29.05
C LEU A 32 -12.64 -0.93 -28.20
N VAL A 33 -11.65 -0.19 -28.71
CA VAL A 33 -10.41 0.13 -27.97
C VAL A 33 -10.74 0.81 -26.65
N GLN A 34 -11.62 1.82 -26.67
CA GLN A 34 -12.04 2.53 -25.46
C GLN A 34 -12.74 1.62 -24.46
N SER A 35 -13.65 0.75 -24.93
CA SER A 35 -14.40 -0.16 -24.07
C SER A 35 -13.50 -1.20 -23.41
N VAL A 36 -12.53 -1.76 -24.16
CA VAL A 36 -11.54 -2.70 -23.62
C VAL A 36 -10.60 -1.99 -22.64
N ALA A 37 -10.11 -0.80 -22.98
CA ALA A 37 -9.26 -0.01 -22.07
C ALA A 37 -9.97 0.29 -20.75
N LEU A 38 -11.25 0.71 -20.78
CA LEU A 38 -12.04 0.94 -19.57
C LEU A 38 -12.20 -0.34 -18.72
N GLY A 39 -12.44 -1.48 -19.37
CA GLY A 39 -12.53 -2.77 -18.69
C GLY A 39 -11.24 -3.18 -18.00
N LEU A 40 -10.09 -2.95 -18.65
CA LEU A 40 -8.76 -3.22 -18.10
C LEU A 40 -8.40 -2.27 -16.95
N LEU A 41 -8.66 -0.97 -17.13
CA LEU A 41 -8.39 0.06 -16.13
C LEU A 41 -9.19 -0.14 -14.84
N ARG A 42 -10.37 -0.77 -14.91
CA ARG A 42 -11.20 -1.07 -13.74
C ARG A 42 -10.49 -1.92 -12.69
N HIS A 43 -9.54 -2.75 -13.12
CA HIS A 43 -8.83 -3.69 -12.26
C HIS A 43 -7.32 -3.41 -12.22
N TYR A 44 -6.90 -2.32 -12.84
CA TYR A 44 -5.50 -1.91 -12.90
C TYR A 44 -5.00 -1.52 -11.50
N PRO A 45 -3.72 -1.80 -11.17
CA PRO A 45 -3.13 -1.37 -9.91
C PRO A 45 -3.29 0.14 -9.69
N LEU A 46 -3.54 0.54 -8.44
CA LEU A 46 -3.55 1.96 -8.08
C LEU A 46 -2.13 2.54 -8.18
N ASP A 47 -2.02 3.87 -8.21
CA ASP A 47 -0.73 4.54 -8.17
C ASP A 47 0.06 4.13 -6.91
N ALA A 48 -0.63 3.92 -5.78
CA ALA A 48 0.00 3.37 -4.58
C ALA A 48 0.51 1.92 -4.77
N ASP A 49 -0.26 1.05 -5.42
CA ASP A 49 0.18 -0.34 -5.71
C ASP A 49 1.44 -0.35 -6.59
N MET A 50 1.52 0.58 -7.54
CA MET A 50 2.70 0.77 -8.40
C MET A 50 3.89 1.34 -7.62
N ALA A 51 3.67 2.33 -6.75
CA ALA A 51 4.72 2.92 -5.92
C ALA A 51 5.31 1.91 -4.92
N VAL A 52 4.46 1.05 -4.33
CA VAL A 52 4.90 -0.05 -3.45
C VAL A 52 5.71 -1.06 -4.24
N SER A 53 5.24 -1.46 -5.42
CA SER A 53 6.00 -2.39 -6.26
C SER A 53 7.37 -1.81 -6.63
N ALA A 54 7.44 -0.50 -6.91
CA ALA A 54 8.69 0.19 -7.19
C ALA A 54 9.63 0.28 -5.99
N SER A 55 9.12 0.51 -4.77
CA SER A 55 9.95 0.56 -3.56
C SER A 55 10.42 -0.81 -3.08
N MET A 56 9.61 -1.86 -3.30
CA MET A 56 9.94 -3.23 -2.88
C MET A 56 10.82 -3.98 -3.87
N LEU A 57 10.72 -3.65 -5.17
CA LEU A 57 11.52 -4.28 -6.23
C LEU A 57 12.31 -3.22 -6.99
N PRO A 58 13.19 -2.46 -6.32
CA PRO A 58 13.94 -1.38 -6.98
C PRO A 58 14.82 -1.92 -8.11
N SER A 59 15.32 -3.16 -8.03
CA SER A 59 16.06 -3.79 -9.13
C SER A 59 15.23 -4.05 -10.40
N LEU A 60 13.90 -4.10 -10.29
CA LEU A 60 12.98 -4.26 -11.42
C LEU A 60 12.54 -2.90 -11.99
N TRP A 61 12.37 -1.89 -11.14
CA TRP A 61 11.78 -0.59 -11.51
C TRP A 61 12.78 0.56 -11.66
N LEU A 62 13.94 0.49 -11.03
CA LEU A 62 14.99 1.50 -11.03
C LEU A 62 16.27 0.94 -11.69
N GLN A 63 17.05 1.83 -12.30
CA GLN A 63 18.42 1.50 -12.67
C GLN A 63 19.26 1.30 -11.39
N PRO A 64 20.24 0.37 -11.40
CA PRO A 64 20.97 -0.09 -10.21
C PRO A 64 21.73 0.98 -9.41
N ASP A 65 21.79 2.22 -9.90
CA ASP A 65 22.58 3.31 -9.31
C ASP A 65 21.79 4.30 -8.44
N SER A 66 20.47 4.14 -8.26
CA SER A 66 19.72 5.00 -7.33
C SER A 66 19.97 4.56 -5.89
N LYS A 67 20.89 5.25 -5.21
CA LYS A 67 21.18 5.07 -3.79
C LYS A 67 19.90 5.15 -2.94
N SER A 68 19.66 4.08 -2.18
CA SER A 68 19.04 4.07 -0.84
C SER A 68 17.70 4.79 -0.67
N GLN A 69 16.59 4.05 -0.80
CA GLN A 69 15.45 4.29 0.09
C GLN A 69 15.79 3.63 1.44
N GLU A 70 16.24 4.42 2.41
CA GLU A 70 16.52 3.95 3.78
C GLU A 70 15.26 3.42 4.49
N ALA A 71 14.06 3.65 3.93
CA ALA A 71 12.80 3.11 4.41
C ALA A 71 11.78 2.91 3.26
N PRO A 72 11.88 1.82 2.46
CA PRO A 72 11.05 1.62 1.28
C PRO A 72 9.55 1.50 1.59
N ARG A 73 9.17 1.04 2.80
CA ARG A 73 7.76 0.94 3.19
C ARG A 73 7.20 2.27 3.68
N ILE A 74 8.02 3.20 4.15
CA ILE A 74 7.55 4.58 4.43
C ILE A 74 7.19 5.29 3.14
N ALA A 75 7.98 5.13 2.07
CA ALA A 75 7.62 5.69 0.77
C ALA A 75 6.32 5.08 0.21
N ALA A 76 6.14 3.77 0.34
CA ALA A 76 4.89 3.09 0.02
C ALA A 76 3.70 3.64 0.84
N SER A 77 3.90 3.86 2.15
CA SER A 77 2.90 4.43 3.04
C SER A 77 2.47 5.83 2.59
N THR A 78 3.40 6.68 2.14
CA THR A 78 3.07 8.01 1.59
C THR A 78 2.16 7.91 0.35
N ALA A 79 2.43 6.96 -0.54
CA ALA A 79 1.61 6.79 -1.74
C ALA A 79 0.19 6.33 -1.41
N TYR A 80 0.05 5.37 -0.48
CA TYR A 80 -1.27 4.96 0.01
C TYR A 80 -1.99 6.09 0.75
N LEU A 81 -1.29 6.88 1.57
CA LEU A 81 -1.90 8.01 2.27
C LEU A 81 -2.48 9.03 1.29
N ARG A 82 -1.75 9.34 0.21
CA ARG A 82 -2.24 10.22 -0.88
C ARG A 82 -3.54 9.68 -1.48
N ASP A 83 -3.60 8.39 -1.79
CA ASP A 83 -4.79 7.76 -2.37
C ASP A 83 -5.95 7.68 -1.36
N ALA A 84 -5.66 7.56 -0.06
CA ALA A 84 -6.65 7.62 1.00
C ALA A 84 -7.36 9.01 1.05
N HIS A 85 -6.65 10.09 0.75
CA HIS A 85 -7.23 11.43 0.66
C HIS A 85 -7.85 11.76 -0.71
N ASN A 86 -7.63 10.93 -1.72
CA ASN A 86 -8.15 11.18 -3.06
C ASN A 86 -9.66 10.92 -3.14
N LYS A 87 -10.45 11.99 -3.11
CA LYS A 87 -11.92 11.93 -3.19
C LYS A 87 -12.47 11.38 -4.51
N ARG A 88 -11.62 11.19 -5.53
CA ARG A 88 -12.02 10.59 -6.82
C ARG A 88 -12.08 9.06 -6.77
N VAL A 89 -11.42 8.43 -5.80
CA VAL A 89 -11.53 6.98 -5.59
C VAL A 89 -12.65 6.65 -4.60
N SER A 90 -13.15 5.42 -4.67
CA SER A 90 -14.28 4.99 -3.82
C SER A 90 -13.95 5.04 -2.34
N VAL A 91 -14.95 5.22 -1.48
CA VAL A 91 -14.76 5.23 0.00
C VAL A 91 -14.09 3.93 0.49
N HIS A 92 -14.46 2.79 -0.07
CA HIS A 92 -13.85 1.50 0.25
C HIS A 92 -12.36 1.47 -0.16
N THR A 93 -12.03 2.01 -1.33
CA THR A 93 -10.63 2.12 -1.77
C THR A 93 -9.86 3.03 -0.82
N ARG A 94 -10.39 4.20 -0.49
CA ARG A 94 -9.77 5.14 0.45
C ARG A 94 -9.52 4.50 1.81
N MET A 95 -10.51 3.76 2.34
CA MET A 95 -10.41 3.05 3.61
C MET A 95 -9.29 2.01 3.58
N ARG A 96 -9.19 1.27 2.46
CA ARG A 96 -8.10 0.32 2.25
C ARG A 96 -6.75 1.01 2.19
N CYS A 97 -6.63 2.09 1.43
CA CYS A 97 -5.40 2.87 1.35
C CYS A 97 -4.99 3.42 2.72
N ALA A 98 -5.92 3.90 3.54
CA ALA A 98 -5.63 4.34 4.91
C ALA A 98 -5.06 3.18 5.75
N PHE A 99 -5.68 2.00 5.68
CA PHE A 99 -5.18 0.81 6.37
C PHE A 99 -3.80 0.37 5.88
N GLU A 100 -3.58 0.28 4.57
CA GLU A 100 -2.29 -0.13 3.99
C GLU A 100 -1.18 0.85 4.39
N SER A 101 -1.46 2.16 4.39
CA SER A 101 -0.52 3.19 4.87
C SER A 101 -0.07 2.93 6.32
N VAL A 102 -1.00 2.62 7.22
CA VAL A 102 -0.70 2.23 8.61
C VAL A 102 0.12 0.95 8.67
N TYR A 103 -0.29 -0.08 7.93
CA TYR A 103 0.37 -1.38 7.94
C TYR A 103 1.83 -1.30 7.49
N PHE A 104 2.11 -0.54 6.43
CA PHE A 104 3.49 -0.35 5.95
C PHE A 104 4.36 0.39 6.95
N CYS A 105 3.82 1.38 7.69
CA CYS A 105 4.52 2.01 8.81
C CYS A 105 4.86 0.99 9.91
N CYS A 106 3.92 0.11 10.28
CA CYS A 106 4.17 -0.93 11.27
C CYS A 106 5.24 -1.93 10.79
N CYS A 107 5.21 -2.32 9.51
CA CYS A 107 6.22 -3.22 8.94
C CYS A 107 7.63 -2.62 9.01
N GLU A 108 7.79 -1.35 8.63
CA GLU A 108 9.09 -0.68 8.67
C GLU A 108 9.63 -0.58 10.10
N LEU A 109 8.76 -0.22 11.05
CA LEU A 109 9.15 -0.12 12.45
C LEU A 109 9.49 -1.48 13.06
N ALA A 110 8.71 -2.52 12.77
CA ALA A 110 9.02 -3.87 13.22
C ALA A 110 10.37 -4.35 12.65
N GLU A 111 10.64 -4.12 11.37
CA GLU A 111 11.94 -4.47 10.77
C GLU A 111 13.10 -3.65 11.36
N SER A 112 12.87 -2.37 11.67
CA SER A 112 13.86 -1.53 12.35
C SER A 112 14.25 -2.05 13.75
N GLN A 113 13.38 -2.86 14.36
CA GLN A 113 13.60 -3.54 15.64
C GLN A 113 14.16 -4.97 15.48
N GLY A 114 14.49 -5.39 14.26
CA GLY A 114 15.08 -6.69 13.96
C GLY A 114 14.08 -7.80 13.64
N GLN A 115 12.79 -7.49 13.48
CA GLN A 115 11.80 -8.47 13.06
C GLN A 115 11.92 -8.75 11.56
N CYS A 116 12.05 -10.02 11.18
CA CYS A 116 11.94 -10.42 9.78
C CYS A 116 10.46 -10.38 9.36
N ILE A 117 10.12 -9.61 8.33
CA ILE A 117 8.75 -9.42 7.83
C ILE A 117 8.45 -10.32 6.60
N ASP A 118 9.48 -10.90 5.99
CA ASP A 118 9.35 -11.67 4.77
C ASP A 118 8.51 -12.94 4.96
N GLY A 119 7.58 -13.19 4.02
CA GLY A 119 6.71 -14.37 4.02
C GLY A 119 5.54 -14.32 5.01
N MET A 120 5.37 -13.22 5.74
CA MET A 120 4.24 -13.07 6.66
C MET A 120 2.91 -12.87 5.92
N LYS A 121 1.83 -13.43 6.46
CA LYS A 121 0.48 -13.23 5.94
C LYS A 121 0.03 -11.78 6.19
N HIS A 122 -0.52 -11.14 5.16
CA HIS A 122 -1.10 -9.80 5.27
C HIS A 122 -2.60 -9.85 5.62
N PRO A 123 -3.08 -9.07 6.61
CA PRO A 123 -2.29 -8.35 7.60
C PRO A 123 -1.79 -9.29 8.72
N ASN A 124 -0.57 -9.05 9.19
CA ASN A 124 0.01 -9.78 10.33
C ASN A 124 -0.22 -9.00 11.63
N SER A 125 -0.89 -9.63 12.61
CA SER A 125 -1.23 -8.99 13.89
C SER A 125 -0.02 -8.69 14.77
N GLU A 126 1.01 -9.54 14.75
CA GLU A 126 2.24 -9.35 15.53
C GLU A 126 3.02 -8.14 15.02
N VAL A 127 3.18 -8.01 13.70
CA VAL A 127 3.82 -6.85 13.07
C VAL A 127 3.09 -5.56 13.42
N MET A 128 1.77 -5.58 13.36
CA MET A 128 0.96 -4.43 13.72
C MET A 128 1.11 -4.06 15.20
N GLN A 129 1.11 -5.04 16.09
CA GLN A 129 1.29 -4.81 17.53
C GLN A 129 2.68 -4.25 17.84
N LEU A 130 3.73 -4.80 17.23
CA LEU A 130 5.11 -4.30 17.39
C LEU A 130 5.22 -2.85 16.90
N GLY A 131 4.72 -2.56 15.70
CA GLY A 131 4.74 -1.20 15.14
C GLY A 131 3.97 -0.19 15.99
N LEU A 132 2.76 -0.53 16.45
CA LEU A 132 1.96 0.34 17.32
C LEU A 132 2.63 0.56 18.68
N SER A 133 3.25 -0.48 19.24
CA SER A 133 4.00 -0.37 20.50
C SER A 133 5.23 0.53 20.32
N ALA A 134 5.96 0.41 19.21
CA ALA A 134 7.10 1.25 18.88
C ALA A 134 6.74 2.74 18.79
N MET A 135 5.52 3.03 18.33
CA MET A 135 5.00 4.40 18.20
C MET A 135 4.37 4.95 19.49
N ASN A 136 4.24 4.13 20.55
CA ASN A 136 3.41 4.43 21.71
C ASN A 136 1.98 4.85 21.31
N ALA A 137 1.38 4.12 20.37
CA ALA A 137 0.05 4.42 19.86
C ALA A 137 -1.00 4.45 20.98
N SER A 138 -1.96 5.38 20.90
CA SER A 138 -3.02 5.47 21.90
C SER A 138 -3.94 4.23 21.84
N ALA A 139 -4.63 3.92 22.95
CA ALA A 139 -5.61 2.83 22.97
C ALA A 139 -6.74 3.02 21.94
N SER A 140 -7.07 4.29 21.63
CA SER A 140 -8.03 4.64 20.58
C SER A 140 -7.50 4.30 19.18
N ASP A 141 -6.22 4.62 18.91
CA ASP A 141 -5.58 4.30 17.65
C ASP A 141 -5.44 2.78 17.48
N ASP A 142 -4.99 2.06 18.52
CA ASP A 142 -4.91 0.60 18.52
C ASP A 142 -6.27 -0.05 18.24
N HIS A 143 -7.34 0.43 18.87
CA HIS A 143 -8.69 -0.06 18.60
C HIS A 143 -9.14 0.17 17.15
N ALA A 144 -8.95 1.39 16.63
CA ALA A 144 -9.31 1.71 15.25
C ALA A 144 -8.51 0.87 14.25
N VAL A 145 -7.21 0.69 14.48
CA VAL A 145 -6.34 -0.15 13.65
C VAL A 145 -6.78 -1.62 13.67
N LYS A 146 -7.19 -2.15 14.83
CA LYS A 146 -7.77 -3.51 14.93
C LYS A 146 -9.05 -3.65 14.12
N LEU A 147 -9.96 -2.68 14.17
CA LEU A 147 -11.18 -2.71 13.36
C LEU A 147 -10.87 -2.72 11.85
N LEU A 148 -9.90 -1.91 11.41
CA LEU A 148 -9.47 -1.88 10.02
C LEU A 148 -8.80 -3.19 9.60
N ALA A 149 -7.97 -3.79 10.46
CA ALA A 149 -7.30 -5.06 10.18
C ALA A 149 -8.29 -6.21 10.04
N THR A 150 -9.24 -6.34 10.97
CA THR A 150 -10.30 -7.35 10.90
C THR A 150 -11.11 -7.19 9.63
N TRP A 151 -11.54 -5.96 9.33
CA TRP A 151 -12.29 -5.65 8.10
C TRP A 151 -11.52 -6.06 6.83
N ASN A 152 -10.22 -5.76 6.75
CA ASN A 152 -9.40 -6.12 5.60
C ASN A 152 -9.16 -7.63 5.49
N ALA A 153 -8.93 -8.32 6.62
CA ALA A 153 -8.72 -9.77 6.67
C ALA A 153 -9.96 -10.56 6.25
N GLU A 154 -11.15 -10.10 6.62
CA GLU A 154 -12.42 -10.73 6.26
C GLU A 154 -12.86 -10.45 4.82
N ALA A 155 -12.17 -9.54 4.11
CA ALA A 155 -12.57 -9.07 2.79
C ALA A 155 -14.04 -8.58 2.74
N SER A 156 -14.50 -7.99 3.85
CA SER A 156 -15.91 -7.64 4.04
C SER A 156 -16.36 -6.60 3.01
N PRO A 157 -17.51 -6.78 2.34
CA PRO A 157 -18.05 -5.79 1.42
C PRO A 157 -18.59 -4.54 2.13
N TYR A 158 -18.79 -4.61 3.45
CA TYR A 158 -19.30 -3.52 4.28
C TYR A 158 -18.15 -2.72 4.87
N LEU A 159 -18.31 -1.41 4.96
CA LEU A 159 -17.31 -0.54 5.59
C LEU A 159 -17.21 -0.84 7.10
N PRO A 160 -16.02 -0.69 7.70
CA PRO A 160 -15.85 -0.80 9.14
C PRO A 160 -16.60 0.34 9.84
N SER A 161 -16.86 0.18 11.14
CA SER A 161 -17.52 1.21 11.96
C SER A 161 -16.69 2.50 12.09
N VAL A 162 -15.41 2.47 11.72
CA VAL A 162 -14.52 3.64 11.71
C VAL A 162 -14.92 4.58 10.55
N PRO A 163 -15.26 5.85 10.81
CA PRO A 163 -15.52 6.82 9.76
C PRO A 163 -14.29 7.03 8.87
N ILE A 164 -14.49 7.23 7.56
CA ILE A 164 -13.38 7.38 6.60
C ILE A 164 -12.42 8.52 6.97
N GLU A 165 -12.95 9.66 7.40
CA GLU A 165 -12.10 10.80 7.79
C GLU A 165 -11.28 10.49 9.05
N ALA A 166 -11.84 9.72 10.00
CA ALA A 166 -11.11 9.25 11.17
C ALA A 166 -10.00 8.25 10.78
N ALA A 167 -10.25 7.36 9.82
CA ALA A 167 -9.24 6.44 9.30
C ALA A 167 -8.12 7.16 8.55
N CYS A 168 -8.43 8.18 7.73
CA CYS A 168 -7.43 9.01 7.07
C CYS A 168 -6.56 9.76 8.08
N SER A 169 -7.17 10.44 9.07
CA SER A 169 -6.41 11.14 10.12
C SER A 169 -5.57 10.20 10.98
N LEU A 170 -6.05 8.98 11.24
CA LEU A 170 -5.29 7.93 11.92
C LEU A 170 -4.04 7.54 11.11
N ALA A 171 -4.21 7.26 9.81
CA ALA A 171 -3.12 6.91 8.92
C ALA A 171 -2.09 8.04 8.83
N GLU A 172 -2.53 9.29 8.73
CA GLU A 172 -1.67 10.46 8.72
C GLU A 172 -0.85 10.58 10.02
N ARG A 173 -1.48 10.46 11.19
CA ARG A 173 -0.77 10.49 12.49
C ARG A 173 0.27 9.39 12.59
N ILE A 174 -0.12 8.15 12.28
CA ILE A 174 0.79 6.99 12.33
C ILE A 174 1.97 7.19 11.36
N HIS A 175 1.72 7.67 10.15
CA HIS A 175 2.76 7.96 9.18
C HIS A 175 3.78 8.97 9.70
N HIS A 176 3.31 10.09 10.27
CA HIS A 176 4.19 11.12 10.82
C HIS A 176 5.03 10.61 11.99
N ILE A 177 4.44 9.82 12.90
CA ILE A 177 5.15 9.23 14.03
C ILE A 177 6.21 8.24 13.52
N ALA A 178 5.84 7.33 12.62
CA ALA A 178 6.76 6.34 12.07
C ALA A 178 7.95 7.00 11.34
N ALA A 179 7.68 7.98 10.48
CA ALA A 179 8.72 8.74 9.79
C ALA A 179 9.64 9.48 10.78
N SER A 180 9.07 10.08 11.83
CA SER A 180 9.85 10.74 12.88
C SER A 180 10.74 9.77 13.66
N VAL A 181 10.23 8.59 14.01
CA VAL A 181 10.99 7.56 14.76
C VAL A 181 12.15 7.04 13.91
N LEU A 182 11.91 6.76 12.62
CA LEU A 182 12.91 6.22 11.71
C LEU A 182 14.00 7.24 11.32
N SER A 183 13.68 8.53 11.40
CA SER A 183 14.65 9.61 11.14
C SER A 183 15.59 9.89 12.32
N GLN A 184 15.34 9.31 13.51
CA GLN A 184 16.23 9.49 14.65
C GLN A 184 17.50 8.64 14.48
N PRO A 185 18.69 9.19 14.76
CA PRO A 185 19.93 8.41 14.69
C PRO A 185 19.87 7.26 15.68
N ARG A 186 20.10 6.03 15.20
CA ARG A 186 20.17 4.86 16.08
C ARG A 186 21.26 5.10 17.12
N PRO A 187 21.01 4.87 18.42
CA PRO A 187 22.07 4.95 19.42
C PRO A 187 23.17 3.97 19.00
N ASN A 188 24.40 4.48 18.87
CA ASN A 188 25.59 3.67 18.61
C ASN A 188 25.71 2.64 19.73
N TRP A 189 25.25 1.41 19.50
CA TRP A 189 25.62 0.28 20.33
C TRP A 189 27.10 0.03 20.09
N VAL A 190 27.93 0.51 21.02
CA VAL A 190 29.30 0.02 21.16
C VAL A 190 29.15 -1.45 21.56
N GLU A 191 29.42 -2.36 20.63
CA GLU A 191 29.53 -3.78 20.93
C GLU A 191 30.62 -3.98 21.98
N PRO A 192 30.38 -4.74 23.07
CA PRO A 192 31.39 -5.11 24.05
C PRO A 192 32.41 -6.13 23.51
#